data_AF-A0A4R0SKV9-F1
#
_entry.id   AF-A0A4R0SKV9-F1
#
_cell.length_a   1.000
_cell.length_b   1.000
_cell.length_c   1.000
_cell.angle_alpha   90.00
_cell.angle_beta   90.00
_cell.angle_gamma   90.00
#
_symmetry.space_group_name_H-M   'P 1'
#
loop_
_entity.id
_entity.type
_entity.pdbx_description
1 polymer ?
#
loop_
_entity_poly.entity_id
_entity_poly.type
_entity_poly.pdbx_seq_one_letter_code
_entity_poly.pdbx_strand_id
1 'polypeptide(L)'
;MNCQNCKTITEGGYSLCETCELRFAGTLLRLARDVTPLHDSLDATLHPGGHSPTRIQTATPPTPIRLDVLDLIDMLDATARELWRCLDGIDALDWRKDKRNEDLKATLIACAGHPRLATFTDAGLYMHVINDLARKVDTVLDPPEQRREIGTCELCETMLTAGAADQWVTCPVCGREQQAQTVKLRRLKTLCWDDSERGSAADISKAFAVSGLKVSRKTITTWEQRGKLPRHADGYAYCDVYRLLIGPDLTKSVR
;
A
#
# COMPACT_ATOMS: atom_id res chain seq x y z
N MET A 1 22.33 -2.46 -32.83
CA MET A 1 21.18 -3.24 -32.27
C MET A 1 20.30 -2.26 -31.50
N ASN A 2 19.12 -2.65 -31.04
CA ASN A 2 18.30 -1.78 -30.20
C ASN A 2 18.35 -2.25 -28.75
N CYS A 3 18.39 -1.31 -27.81
CA CYS A 3 18.32 -1.55 -26.38
C CYS A 3 17.09 -2.42 -26.08
N GLN A 4 17.29 -3.53 -25.38
CA GLN A 4 16.22 -4.48 -25.11
C GLN A 4 15.08 -3.88 -24.28
N ASN A 5 15.39 -2.92 -23.40
CA ASN A 5 14.42 -2.24 -22.53
C ASN A 5 13.72 -1.06 -23.23
N CYS A 6 14.45 -0.04 -23.70
CA CYS A 6 13.84 1.20 -24.22
C CYS A 6 13.86 1.36 -25.74
N LYS A 7 14.37 0.37 -26.47
CA LYS A 7 14.42 0.31 -27.95
C LYS A 7 15.25 1.40 -28.64
N THR A 8 15.98 2.23 -27.88
CA THR A 8 16.97 3.18 -28.43
C THR A 8 18.14 2.45 -29.09
N ILE A 9 18.81 3.10 -30.03
CA ILE A 9 19.94 2.51 -30.75
C ILE A 9 21.11 2.28 -29.78
N THR A 10 21.69 1.08 -29.81
CA THR A 10 22.87 0.70 -29.02
C THR A 10 24.07 0.37 -29.91
N GLU A 11 25.26 0.56 -29.32
CA GLU A 11 26.52 0.09 -29.89
C GLU A 11 26.54 -1.43 -30.06
N GLY A 12 27.35 -1.92 -30.99
CA GLY A 12 27.48 -3.35 -31.25
C GLY A 12 27.97 -4.11 -30.01
N GLY A 13 27.28 -5.18 -29.62
CA GLY A 13 27.62 -5.99 -28.45
C GLY A 13 26.95 -5.58 -27.14
N TYR A 14 26.20 -4.47 -27.12
CA TYR A 14 25.43 -4.03 -25.95
C TYR A 14 23.94 -4.37 -26.08
N SER A 15 23.43 -5.10 -25.09
CA SER A 15 22.02 -5.45 -24.92
C SER A 15 21.21 -4.29 -24.30
N LEU A 16 21.85 -3.47 -23.46
CA LEU A 16 21.29 -2.27 -22.87
C LEU A 16 22.07 -1.03 -23.30
N CYS A 17 21.39 0.11 -23.48
CA CYS A 17 22.05 1.40 -23.61
C CYS A 17 22.58 1.88 -22.25
N GLU A 18 23.55 2.80 -22.27
CA GLU A 18 24.17 3.38 -21.07
C GLU A 18 23.13 3.87 -20.03
N THR A 19 22.07 4.55 -20.48
CA THR A 19 21.01 5.01 -19.57
C THR A 19 20.27 3.86 -18.89
N CYS A 20 20.03 2.75 -19.60
CA CYS A 20 19.38 1.58 -19.04
C CYS A 20 20.31 0.79 -18.12
N GLU A 21 21.60 0.71 -18.47
CA GLU A 21 22.64 0.13 -17.61
C GLU A 21 22.74 0.87 -16.27
N LEU A 22 22.88 2.19 -16.30
CA LEU A 22 22.94 3.01 -15.07
C LEU A 22 21.68 2.85 -14.22
N ARG A 23 20.50 2.79 -14.85
CA ARG A 23 19.24 2.53 -14.13
C ARG A 23 19.23 1.13 -13.52
N PHE A 24 19.70 0.12 -14.25
CA PHE A 24 19.72 -1.25 -13.78
C PHE A 24 20.68 -1.41 -12.58
N ALA A 25 21.90 -0.91 -12.69
CA ALA A 25 22.87 -0.85 -11.59
C ALA A 25 22.30 -0.07 -10.38
N GLY A 26 21.66 1.08 -10.63
CA GLY A 26 21.03 1.88 -9.59
C GLY A 26 19.92 1.14 -8.85
N THR A 27 19.06 0.39 -9.55
CA THR A 27 18.02 -0.44 -8.92
C THR A 27 18.64 -1.55 -8.04
N LEU A 28 19.70 -2.21 -8.51
CA LEU A 28 20.41 -3.24 -7.72
C LEU A 28 21.02 -2.67 -6.44
N LEU A 29 21.68 -1.50 -6.51
CA LEU A 29 22.25 -0.83 -5.34
C LEU A 29 21.17 -0.37 -4.34
N ARG A 30 20.03 0.12 -4.84
CA ARG A 30 18.87 0.44 -4.01
C ARG A 30 18.36 -0.81 -3.28
N LEU A 31 18.13 -1.91 -4.00
CA LEU A 31 17.72 -3.18 -3.39
C LEU A 31 18.72 -3.65 -2.34
N ALA A 32 20.03 -3.51 -2.58
CA ALA A 32 21.06 -3.87 -1.61
C ALA A 32 20.97 -3.05 -0.31
N ARG A 33 20.62 -1.77 -0.40
CA ARG A 33 20.34 -0.92 0.76
C ARG A 33 19.06 -1.37 1.49
N ASP A 34 18.06 -1.81 0.75
CA ASP A 34 16.74 -2.14 1.25
C ASP A 34 16.66 -3.58 1.83
N VAL A 35 17.70 -4.41 1.68
CA VAL A 35 17.79 -5.76 2.30
C VAL A 35 17.58 -5.70 3.81
N THR A 36 18.27 -4.80 4.53
CA THR A 36 18.15 -4.71 6.00
C THR A 36 16.73 -4.34 6.45
N PRO A 37 16.11 -3.24 5.98
CA PRO A 37 14.74 -2.92 6.38
C PRO A 37 13.72 -3.97 5.93
N LEU A 38 13.99 -4.72 4.84
CA LEU A 38 13.14 -5.84 4.44
C LEU A 38 13.21 -7.00 5.43
N HIS A 39 14.40 -7.34 5.94
CA HIS A 39 14.55 -8.32 7.02
C HIS A 39 13.89 -7.85 8.32
N ASP A 40 14.03 -6.56 8.66
CA ASP A 40 13.35 -5.99 9.83
C ASP A 40 11.83 -6.15 9.69
N SER A 41 11.28 -5.99 8.48
CA SER A 41 9.85 -6.17 8.20
C SER A 41 9.33 -7.62 8.31
N LEU A 42 10.20 -8.62 8.53
CA LEU A 42 9.78 -9.99 8.85
C LEU A 42 9.11 -10.08 10.23
N ASP A 43 9.46 -9.15 11.13
CA ASP A 43 8.85 -9.06 12.45
C ASP A 43 7.41 -8.52 12.32
N ALA A 44 6.43 -9.40 12.46
CA ALA A 44 5.00 -9.05 12.42
C ALA A 44 4.54 -8.11 13.56
N THR A 45 5.41 -7.75 14.50
CA THR A 45 5.12 -6.68 15.46
C THR A 45 5.33 -5.28 14.90
N LEU A 46 6.12 -5.13 13.81
CA LEU A 46 6.32 -3.86 13.12
C LEU A 46 5.16 -3.60 12.15
N HIS A 47 4.38 -2.57 12.45
CA HIS A 47 3.38 -2.02 11.52
C HIS A 47 4.01 -0.83 10.79
N PRO A 48 4.23 -0.92 9.46
CA PRO A 48 4.58 0.26 8.66
C PRO A 48 3.40 1.25 8.71
N GLY A 49 3.64 2.45 9.25
CA GLY A 49 2.59 3.45 9.52
C GLY A 49 2.29 3.55 11.02
N GLY A 50 2.97 4.48 11.70
CA GLY A 50 2.98 4.60 13.15
C GLY A 50 1.60 4.80 13.78
N HIS A 51 1.09 3.74 14.39
CA HIS A 51 0.21 3.82 15.54
C HIS A 51 0.66 2.74 16.52
N SER A 52 1.48 3.12 17.51
CA SER A 52 1.83 2.24 18.62
C SER A 52 0.57 2.00 19.47
N PRO A 53 0.04 0.77 19.57
CA PRO A 53 -0.95 0.48 20.60
C PRO A 53 -0.21 0.36 21.93
N THR A 54 -0.73 1.02 22.96
CA THR A 54 -0.33 0.82 24.35
C THR A 54 -0.31 -0.67 24.70
N ARG A 55 0.87 -1.11 25.13
CA ARG A 55 1.30 -2.45 25.58
C ARG A 55 0.21 -3.28 26.28
N ILE A 56 -0.11 -4.43 25.70
CA ILE A 56 -0.74 -5.57 26.42
C ILE A 56 0.39 -6.58 26.69
N GLN A 57 0.63 -6.94 27.95
CA GLN A 57 1.56 -8.03 28.28
C GLN A 57 0.87 -9.37 28.01
N THR A 58 1.37 -10.13 27.03
CA THR A 58 1.06 -11.54 26.85
C THR A 58 2.24 -12.39 27.33
N ALA A 59 1.94 -13.46 28.05
CA ALA A 59 2.89 -14.53 28.34
C ALA A 59 3.03 -15.40 27.06
N THR A 60 3.74 -14.87 26.05
CA THR A 60 4.14 -15.40 24.72
C THR A 60 3.35 -16.60 24.14
N PRO A 61 2.56 -16.43 23.05
CA PRO A 61 3.01 -16.76 21.66
C PRO A 61 2.22 -15.99 20.54
N PRO A 62 2.39 -16.22 19.22
CA PRO A 62 3.58 -16.47 18.39
C PRO A 62 4.06 -15.16 17.71
N THR A 63 5.28 -15.10 17.16
CA THR A 63 5.60 -14.16 16.06
C THR A 63 5.33 -14.90 14.76
N PRO A 64 4.18 -14.72 14.09
CA PRO A 64 4.05 -15.21 12.73
C PRO A 64 5.03 -14.41 11.88
N ILE A 65 6.09 -15.05 11.39
CA ILE A 65 6.95 -14.44 10.36
C ILE A 65 6.04 -14.04 9.22
N ARG A 66 6.22 -12.82 8.69
CA ARG A 66 5.53 -12.40 7.47
C ARG A 66 6.01 -13.25 6.30
N LEU A 67 5.29 -14.34 6.02
CA LEU A 67 5.66 -15.31 4.98
C LEU A 67 5.73 -14.66 3.60
N ASP A 68 4.87 -13.68 3.33
CA ASP A 68 4.90 -12.87 2.10
C ASP A 68 6.22 -12.10 1.92
N VAL A 69 6.79 -11.59 3.02
CA VAL A 69 8.08 -10.89 3.04
C VAL A 69 9.23 -11.88 2.92
N LEU A 70 9.14 -13.03 3.60
CA LEU A 70 10.15 -14.09 3.50
C LEU A 70 10.24 -14.63 2.06
N ASP A 71 9.11 -14.94 1.45
CA ASP A 71 9.03 -15.38 0.05
C ASP A 71 9.63 -14.34 -0.90
N LEU A 72 9.43 -13.04 -0.61
CA LEU A 72 10.01 -11.96 -1.40
C LEU A 72 11.53 -11.87 -1.23
N ILE A 73 12.05 -12.06 -0.02
CA ILE A 73 13.50 -12.12 0.24
C ILE A 73 14.12 -13.32 -0.50
N ASP A 74 13.51 -14.50 -0.40
CA ASP A 74 13.98 -15.72 -1.06
C ASP A 74 13.96 -15.57 -2.58
N MET A 75 12.91 -14.95 -3.14
CA MET A 75 12.81 -14.67 -4.57
C MET A 75 13.87 -13.66 -5.03
N LEU A 76 14.11 -12.61 -4.25
CA LEU A 76 15.16 -11.64 -4.54
C LEU A 76 16.55 -12.29 -4.49
N ASP A 77 16.78 -13.16 -3.51
CA ASP A 77 18.03 -13.88 -3.31
C ASP A 77 18.31 -14.89 -4.42
N ALA A 78 17.32 -15.70 -4.80
CA ALA A 78 17.43 -16.60 -5.94
C ALA A 78 17.72 -15.83 -7.24
N THR A 79 17.01 -14.73 -7.48
CA THR A 79 17.17 -13.91 -8.69
C THR A 79 18.56 -13.24 -8.74
N ALA A 80 19.04 -12.71 -7.62
CA ALA A 80 20.36 -12.06 -7.55
C ALA A 80 21.49 -13.06 -7.83
N ARG A 81 21.37 -14.30 -7.32
CA ARG A 81 22.33 -15.37 -7.59
C ARG A 81 22.28 -15.85 -9.03
N GLU A 82 21.09 -16.00 -9.61
CA GLU A 82 20.95 -16.37 -11.02
C GLU A 82 21.58 -15.32 -11.93
N LEU A 83 21.30 -14.04 -11.65
CA LEU A 83 21.93 -12.91 -12.35
C LEU A 83 23.45 -12.96 -12.23
N TRP A 84 24.00 -13.18 -11.03
CA TRP A 84 25.43 -13.31 -10.81
C TRP A 84 26.05 -14.43 -11.66
N ARG A 85 25.42 -15.61 -11.73
CA ARG A 85 25.90 -16.72 -12.56
C ARG A 85 25.86 -16.37 -14.05
N CYS A 86 24.80 -15.73 -14.53
CA CYS A 86 24.71 -15.26 -15.91
C CYS A 86 25.85 -14.27 -16.24
N LEU A 87 26.18 -13.38 -15.31
CA LEU A 87 27.24 -12.38 -15.45
C LEU A 87 28.64 -13.02 -15.45
N ASP A 88 28.92 -13.94 -14.54
CA ASP A 88 30.19 -14.69 -14.48
C ASP A 88 30.30 -15.75 -15.59
N GLY A 89 29.21 -16.06 -16.31
CA GLY A 89 29.17 -17.14 -17.30
C GLY A 89 29.30 -18.53 -16.67
N ILE A 90 28.85 -18.68 -15.42
CA ILE A 90 28.81 -19.96 -14.71
C ILE A 90 27.67 -20.80 -15.28
N ASP A 91 27.99 -22.03 -15.68
CA ASP A 91 26.96 -23.01 -16.06
C ASP A 91 26.10 -23.35 -14.82
N ALA A 92 24.79 -23.15 -14.93
CA ALA A 92 23.83 -23.45 -13.88
C ALA A 92 23.87 -24.92 -13.43
N LEU A 93 24.38 -25.83 -14.27
CA LEU A 93 24.53 -27.25 -13.97
C LEU A 93 25.86 -27.60 -13.27
N ASP A 94 26.86 -26.71 -13.26
CA ASP A 94 28.17 -26.93 -12.65
C ASP A 94 28.25 -26.29 -11.25
N TRP A 95 27.57 -26.89 -10.28
CA TRP A 95 27.47 -26.43 -8.89
C TRP A 95 28.83 -26.25 -8.19
N ARG A 96 29.92 -26.83 -8.70
CA ARG A 96 31.27 -26.69 -8.12
C ARG A 96 31.88 -25.31 -8.35
N LYS A 97 31.44 -24.60 -9.38
CA LYS A 97 31.90 -23.25 -9.72
C LYS A 97 31.00 -22.15 -9.13
N ASP A 98 29.86 -22.54 -8.57
CA ASP A 98 28.94 -21.64 -7.88
C ASP A 98 29.47 -21.32 -6.48
N LYS A 99 30.35 -20.33 -6.39
CA LYS A 99 30.85 -19.82 -5.11
C LYS A 99 29.68 -19.11 -4.42
N ARG A 100 28.95 -19.83 -3.57
CA ARG A 100 27.84 -19.27 -2.79
C ARG A 100 28.33 -18.08 -1.97
N ASN A 101 27.95 -16.89 -2.39
CA ASN A 101 27.96 -15.74 -1.51
C ASN A 101 26.71 -15.86 -0.62
N GLU A 102 26.91 -16.06 0.68
CA GLU A 102 25.79 -16.19 1.62
C GLU A 102 25.07 -14.87 1.84
N ASP A 103 25.72 -13.74 1.52
CA ASP A 103 25.16 -12.40 1.69
C ASP A 103 24.49 -11.87 0.40
N LEU A 104 23.16 -11.75 0.46
CA LEU A 104 22.33 -11.14 -0.58
C LEU A 104 22.76 -9.71 -0.91
N LYS A 105 23.07 -8.90 0.10
CA LYS A 105 23.47 -7.51 -0.10
C LYS A 105 24.77 -7.41 -0.89
N ALA A 106 25.77 -8.20 -0.51
CA ALA A 106 27.03 -8.27 -1.24
C ALA A 106 26.83 -8.75 -2.69
N THR A 107 25.94 -9.73 -2.92
CA THR A 107 25.62 -10.24 -4.25
C THR A 107 25.00 -9.15 -5.14
N LEU A 108 24.04 -8.39 -4.62
CA LEU A 108 23.41 -7.28 -5.35
C LEU A 108 24.42 -6.18 -5.72
N ILE A 109 25.32 -5.83 -4.79
CA ILE A 109 26.39 -4.85 -5.04
C ILE A 109 27.35 -5.36 -6.11
N ALA A 110 27.74 -6.64 -6.04
CA ALA A 110 28.64 -7.25 -7.01
C ALA A 110 28.02 -7.28 -8.42
N CYS A 111 26.73 -7.65 -8.54
CA CYS A 111 26.00 -7.57 -9.80
C CYS A 111 25.96 -6.15 -10.37
N ALA A 112 25.70 -5.14 -9.52
CA ALA A 112 25.59 -3.75 -9.94
C ALA A 112 26.89 -3.19 -10.53
N GLY A 113 28.05 -3.64 -10.04
CA GLY A 113 29.37 -3.24 -10.52
C GLY A 113 29.96 -4.16 -11.58
N HIS A 114 29.22 -5.16 -12.06
CA HIS A 114 29.77 -6.18 -12.94
C HIS A 114 30.00 -5.65 -14.37
N PRO A 115 31.19 -5.84 -14.99
CA PRO A 115 31.52 -5.25 -16.29
C PRO A 115 30.67 -5.75 -17.46
N ARG A 116 29.95 -6.86 -17.27
CA ARG A 116 29.04 -7.45 -18.27
C ARG A 116 27.57 -7.07 -18.11
N LEU A 117 27.23 -6.18 -17.16
CA LEU A 117 25.84 -5.89 -16.80
C LEU A 117 24.99 -5.42 -18.00
N ALA A 118 25.57 -4.69 -18.95
CA ALA A 118 24.87 -4.23 -20.16
C ALA A 118 25.07 -5.11 -21.41
N THR A 119 25.98 -6.08 -21.37
CA THR A 119 26.42 -6.82 -22.57
C THR A 119 25.97 -8.27 -22.60
N PHE A 120 25.49 -8.84 -21.49
CA PHE A 120 24.94 -10.19 -21.50
C PHE A 120 23.59 -10.28 -22.24
N THR A 121 23.28 -11.45 -22.79
CA THR A 121 22.18 -11.65 -23.74
C THR A 121 20.82 -11.28 -23.18
N ASP A 122 20.56 -11.59 -21.91
CA ASP A 122 19.24 -11.42 -21.28
C ASP A 122 19.14 -10.17 -20.37
N ALA A 123 20.00 -9.17 -20.61
CA ALA A 123 20.06 -7.97 -19.77
C ALA A 123 18.73 -7.23 -19.66
N GLY A 124 17.95 -7.16 -20.74
CA GLY A 124 16.60 -6.59 -20.71
C GLY A 124 15.63 -7.37 -19.82
N LEU A 125 15.66 -8.70 -19.89
CA LEU A 125 14.79 -9.57 -19.07
C LEU A 125 15.07 -9.36 -17.58
N TYR A 126 16.35 -9.46 -17.18
CA TYR A 126 16.72 -9.29 -15.77
C TYR A 126 16.47 -7.88 -15.26
N MET A 127 16.68 -6.85 -16.09
CA MET A 127 16.30 -5.49 -15.74
C MET A 127 14.80 -5.38 -15.44
N HIS A 128 13.93 -6.04 -16.22
CA HIS A 128 12.50 -6.09 -15.94
C HIS A 128 12.19 -6.84 -14.64
N VAL A 129 12.72 -8.05 -14.46
CA VAL A 129 12.49 -8.87 -13.25
C VAL A 129 12.93 -8.13 -11.98
N ILE A 130 14.11 -7.51 -12.01
CA ILE A 130 14.65 -6.74 -10.88
C ILE A 130 13.82 -5.48 -10.60
N ASN A 131 13.35 -4.78 -11.63
CA ASN A 131 12.44 -3.64 -11.43
C ASN A 131 11.09 -4.08 -10.82
N ASP A 132 10.59 -5.25 -11.19
CA ASP A 132 9.35 -5.80 -10.65
C ASP A 132 9.51 -6.18 -9.17
N LEU A 133 10.64 -6.81 -8.81
CA LEU A 133 11.00 -7.08 -7.42
C LEU A 133 11.18 -5.79 -6.62
N ALA A 134 11.84 -4.77 -7.18
CA ALA A 134 11.97 -3.46 -6.53
C ALA A 134 10.61 -2.84 -6.22
N ARG A 135 9.64 -2.89 -7.14
CA ARG A 135 8.27 -2.40 -6.89
C ARG A 135 7.57 -3.16 -5.76
N LYS A 136 7.79 -4.47 -5.65
CA LYS A 136 7.24 -5.29 -4.54
C LYS A 136 7.90 -4.93 -3.21
N VAL A 137 9.23 -4.76 -3.20
CA VAL A 137 9.97 -4.31 -2.01
C VAL A 137 9.49 -2.91 -1.58
N ASP A 138 9.35 -1.98 -2.51
CA ASP A 138 8.78 -0.64 -2.24
C ASP A 138 7.39 -0.75 -1.59
N THR A 139 6.52 -1.65 -2.08
CA THR A 139 5.17 -1.85 -1.52
C THR A 139 5.20 -2.44 -0.10
N VAL A 140 6.21 -3.24 0.24
CA VAL A 140 6.37 -3.81 1.59
C VAL A 140 6.92 -2.78 2.57
N LEU A 141 7.93 -2.01 2.15
CA LEU A 141 8.63 -1.04 2.99
C LEU A 141 7.86 0.27 3.13
N ASP A 142 7.19 0.70 2.06
CA ASP A 142 6.37 1.91 2.00
C ASP A 142 5.00 1.57 1.35
N PRO A 143 4.08 0.93 2.09
CA PRO A 143 2.78 0.56 1.57
C PRO A 143 2.02 1.82 1.10
N PRO A 144 1.43 1.80 -0.11
CA PRO A 144 0.67 2.95 -0.59
C PRO A 144 -0.46 3.26 0.39
N GLU A 145 -0.60 4.54 0.75
CA GLU A 145 -1.66 4.99 1.65
C GLU A 145 -3.01 4.53 1.09
N GLN A 146 -3.82 3.83 1.89
CA GLN A 146 -5.16 3.40 1.48
C GLN A 146 -6.01 4.64 1.20
N ARG A 147 -6.17 4.97 -0.08
CA ARG A 147 -7.07 6.03 -0.52
C ARG A 147 -8.51 5.52 -0.45
N ARG A 148 -9.35 6.21 0.31
CA ARG A 148 -10.76 5.88 0.50
C ARG A 148 -11.62 6.91 -0.20
N GLU A 149 -12.80 6.50 -0.64
CA GLU A 149 -13.80 7.43 -1.16
C GLU A 149 -14.22 8.43 -0.08
N ILE A 150 -14.09 9.72 -0.37
CA ILE A 150 -14.41 10.80 0.56
C ILE A 150 -15.69 11.57 0.20
N GLY A 151 -16.14 11.48 -1.05
CA GLY A 151 -17.32 12.18 -1.56
C GLY A 151 -17.13 12.62 -3.01
N THR A 152 -18.12 13.31 -3.57
CA THR A 152 -18.11 13.71 -4.98
C THR A 152 -17.50 15.09 -5.19
N CYS A 153 -16.90 15.30 -6.36
CA CYS A 153 -16.44 16.60 -6.82
C CYS A 153 -17.61 17.58 -6.94
N GLU A 154 -17.45 18.82 -6.46
CA GLU A 154 -18.51 19.83 -6.54
C GLU A 154 -18.84 20.33 -7.94
N LEU A 155 -17.98 20.07 -8.93
CA LEU A 155 -18.15 20.56 -10.30
C LEU A 155 -18.73 19.49 -11.24
N CYS A 156 -18.20 18.26 -11.16
CA CYS A 156 -18.51 17.20 -12.12
C CYS A 156 -18.97 15.90 -11.46
N GLU A 157 -19.25 15.94 -10.16
CA GLU A 157 -19.81 14.83 -9.36
C GLU A 157 -18.97 13.55 -9.32
N THR A 158 -17.78 13.54 -9.91
CA THR A 158 -16.85 12.41 -9.86
C THR A 158 -16.50 12.05 -8.42
N MET A 159 -16.60 10.76 -8.07
CA MET A 159 -16.17 10.26 -6.76
C MET A 159 -14.68 10.52 -6.55
N LEU A 160 -14.36 11.23 -5.47
CA LEU A 160 -13.00 11.56 -5.07
C LEU A 160 -12.51 10.59 -4.00
N THR A 161 -11.25 10.21 -4.09
CA THR A 161 -10.55 9.40 -3.10
C THR A 161 -9.43 10.19 -2.46
N ALA A 162 -9.17 9.94 -1.17
CA ALA A 162 -8.09 10.57 -0.43
C ALA A 162 -7.52 9.62 0.62
N GLY A 163 -6.23 9.78 0.91
CA GLY A 163 -5.58 9.20 2.07
C GLY A 163 -6.10 9.78 3.39
N ALA A 164 -5.64 9.22 4.50
CA ALA A 164 -5.93 9.75 5.83
C ALA A 164 -5.22 11.10 6.08
N ALA A 165 -4.01 11.28 5.53
CA ALA A 165 -3.21 12.49 5.68
C ALA A 165 -3.51 13.58 4.63
N ASP A 166 -4.22 13.24 3.54
CA ASP A 166 -4.55 14.18 2.45
C ASP A 166 -5.44 15.33 2.94
N GLN A 167 -4.90 16.56 2.92
CA GLN A 167 -5.64 17.78 3.23
C GLN A 167 -6.39 18.33 2.01
N TRP A 168 -5.85 18.10 0.83
CA TRP A 168 -6.37 18.56 -0.45
C TRP A 168 -6.50 17.39 -1.43
N VAL A 169 -7.48 17.47 -2.32
CA VAL A 169 -7.71 16.51 -3.40
C VAL A 169 -7.92 17.24 -4.71
N THR A 170 -7.31 16.72 -5.78
CA THR A 170 -7.50 17.22 -7.14
C THR A 170 -8.43 16.25 -7.88
N CYS A 171 -9.52 16.77 -8.43
CA CYS A 171 -10.42 15.94 -9.23
C CYS A 171 -9.71 15.44 -10.50
N PRO A 172 -9.67 14.13 -10.77
CA PRO A 172 -8.96 13.59 -11.94
C PRO A 172 -9.65 13.91 -13.28
N VAL A 173 -10.92 14.35 -13.26
CA VAL A 173 -11.71 14.63 -14.46
C VAL A 173 -11.67 16.11 -14.84
N CYS A 174 -11.96 17.00 -13.89
CA CYS A 174 -12.06 18.44 -14.16
C CYS A 174 -10.87 19.26 -13.62
N GLY A 175 -9.91 18.63 -12.93
CA GLY A 175 -8.74 19.30 -12.36
C GLY A 175 -9.01 20.19 -11.15
N ARG A 176 -10.25 20.25 -10.65
CA ARG A 176 -10.62 21.11 -9.53
C ARG A 176 -10.01 20.62 -8.22
N GLU A 177 -9.23 21.49 -7.59
CA GLU A 177 -8.68 21.29 -6.24
C GLU A 177 -9.72 21.65 -5.17
N GLN A 178 -9.88 20.76 -4.20
CA GLN A 178 -10.83 20.91 -3.09
C GLN A 178 -10.17 20.45 -1.79
N GLN A 179 -10.52 21.08 -0.68
CA GLN A 179 -10.12 20.56 0.63
C GLN A 179 -10.85 19.24 0.90
N ALA A 180 -10.08 18.20 1.22
CA ALA A 180 -10.61 16.87 1.49
C ALA A 180 -11.68 16.89 2.60
N GLN A 181 -11.46 17.71 3.65
CA GLN A 181 -12.41 17.87 4.74
C GLN A 181 -13.75 18.48 4.29
N THR A 182 -13.73 19.44 3.36
CA THR A 182 -14.95 20.06 2.82
C THR A 182 -15.76 19.05 2.01
N VAL A 183 -15.09 18.21 1.22
CA VAL A 183 -15.74 17.12 0.45
C VAL A 183 -16.39 16.10 1.40
N LYS A 184 -15.67 15.67 2.44
CA LYS A 184 -16.18 14.75 3.48
C LYS A 184 -17.42 15.31 4.18
N LEU A 185 -17.35 16.57 4.63
CA LEU A 185 -18.47 17.25 5.30
C LEU A 185 -19.67 17.42 4.38
N ARG A 186 -19.47 17.67 3.07
CA ARG A 186 -20.57 17.74 2.10
C ARG A 186 -21.25 16.39 1.94
N ARG A 187 -20.47 15.31 1.77
CA ARG A 187 -21.01 13.94 1.70
C ARG A 187 -21.83 13.61 2.96
N LEU A 188 -21.30 13.94 4.13
CA LEU A 188 -22.02 13.76 5.40
C LEU A 188 -23.31 14.57 5.43
N LYS A 189 -23.28 15.84 5.01
CA LYS A 189 -24.48 16.69 4.93
C LYS A 189 -25.55 16.07 4.02
N THR A 190 -25.17 15.49 2.88
CA THR A 190 -26.14 14.79 2.02
C THR A 190 -26.75 13.60 2.77
N LEU A 191 -25.91 12.73 3.36
CA LEU A 191 -26.38 11.54 4.10
C LEU A 191 -27.24 11.87 5.32
N CYS A 192 -27.00 13.00 5.99
CA CYS A 192 -27.73 13.37 7.20
C CYS A 192 -29.08 14.02 6.94
N TRP A 193 -29.32 14.54 5.73
CA TRP A 193 -30.59 15.17 5.34
C TRP A 193 -31.41 14.32 4.36
N ASP A 194 -30.81 13.30 3.75
CA ASP A 194 -31.53 12.31 2.95
C ASP A 194 -32.16 11.24 3.84
N ASP A 195 -33.49 11.27 3.96
CA ASP A 195 -34.26 10.30 4.75
C ASP A 195 -34.38 8.92 4.06
N SER A 196 -33.92 8.79 2.80
CA SER A 196 -33.97 7.54 2.03
C SER A 196 -32.71 6.69 2.15
N GLU A 197 -31.57 7.29 2.49
CA GLU A 197 -30.28 6.61 2.62
C GLU A 197 -30.24 5.73 3.87
N ARG A 198 -29.99 4.42 3.66
CA ARG A 198 -30.01 3.39 4.71
C ARG A 198 -28.78 2.50 4.62
N GLY A 199 -28.33 2.00 5.77
CA GLY A 199 -27.19 1.11 5.81
C GLY A 199 -27.08 0.31 7.10
N SER A 200 -26.13 -0.62 7.13
CA SER A 200 -25.84 -1.35 8.36
C SER A 200 -25.20 -0.41 9.40
N ALA A 201 -25.30 -0.78 10.68
CA ALA A 201 -24.61 -0.04 11.75
C ALA A 201 -23.09 0.01 11.55
N ALA A 202 -22.49 -0.94 10.83
CA ALA A 202 -21.07 -0.91 10.50
C ALA A 202 -20.76 0.13 9.41
N ASP A 203 -21.61 0.23 8.39
CA ASP A 203 -21.41 1.15 7.27
C ASP A 203 -21.61 2.60 7.71
N ILE A 204 -22.66 2.85 8.51
CA ILE A 204 -22.92 4.18 9.08
C ILE A 204 -21.77 4.61 10.00
N SER A 205 -21.28 3.70 10.86
CA SER A 205 -20.13 3.96 11.73
C SER A 205 -18.87 4.35 10.93
N LYS A 206 -18.60 3.66 9.82
CA LYS A 206 -17.48 3.97 8.92
C LYS A 206 -17.65 5.31 8.22
N ALA A 207 -18.83 5.58 7.65
CA ALA A 207 -19.12 6.81 6.92
C ALA A 207 -19.00 8.05 7.82
N PHE A 208 -19.48 7.96 9.06
CA PHE A 208 -19.40 9.03 10.04
C PHE A 208 -17.95 9.26 10.49
N ALA A 209 -17.18 8.18 10.69
CA ALA A 209 -15.77 8.26 11.06
C ALA A 209 -14.93 8.97 9.99
N VAL A 210 -15.20 8.76 8.70
CA VAL A 210 -14.53 9.48 7.59
C VAL A 210 -14.70 10.99 7.71
N SER A 211 -15.84 11.44 8.25
CA SER A 211 -16.18 12.87 8.44
C SER A 211 -15.87 13.39 9.84
N GLY A 212 -15.21 12.58 10.70
CA GLY A 212 -14.81 12.97 12.05
C GLY A 212 -15.85 12.73 13.15
N LEU A 213 -17.00 12.14 12.84
CA LEU A 213 -18.03 11.78 13.82
C LEU A 213 -17.80 10.38 14.39
N LYS A 214 -17.61 10.30 15.71
CA LYS A 214 -17.36 9.03 16.41
C LYS A 214 -18.67 8.40 16.87
N VAL A 215 -19.12 7.36 16.18
CA VAL A 215 -20.21 6.48 16.62
C VAL A 215 -19.82 5.03 16.38
N SER A 216 -19.95 4.18 17.41
CA SER A 216 -19.61 2.76 17.28
C SER A 216 -20.82 1.96 16.78
N ARG A 217 -20.58 0.87 16.04
CA ARG A 217 -21.63 -0.11 15.68
C ARG A 217 -22.43 -0.55 16.91
N LYS A 218 -21.74 -0.81 18.03
CA LYS A 218 -22.36 -1.23 19.29
C LYS A 218 -23.33 -0.18 19.81
N THR A 219 -22.96 1.09 19.77
CA THR A 219 -23.81 2.22 20.18
C THR A 219 -25.12 2.25 19.38
N ILE A 220 -25.03 2.12 18.05
CA ILE A 220 -26.19 2.13 17.16
C ILE A 220 -27.13 0.95 17.48
N THR A 221 -26.58 -0.26 17.63
CA THR A 221 -27.38 -1.44 18.00
C THR A 221 -28.00 -1.32 19.39
N THR A 222 -27.34 -0.63 20.34
CA THR A 222 -27.90 -0.37 21.67
C THR A 222 -29.04 0.65 21.61
N TRP A 223 -29.01 1.63 20.70
CA TRP A 223 -30.13 2.55 20.51
C TRP A 223 -31.37 1.84 19.95
N GLU A 224 -31.18 0.90 19.03
CA GLU A 224 -32.25 0.01 18.55
C GLU A 224 -32.85 -0.81 19.69
N GLN A 225 -32.02 -1.51 20.47
CA GLN A 225 -32.47 -2.32 21.60
C GLN A 225 -33.24 -1.52 22.66
N ARG A 226 -32.93 -0.22 22.77
CA ARG A 226 -33.60 0.71 23.69
C ARG A 226 -34.83 1.40 23.06
N GLY A 227 -35.21 1.04 21.83
CA GLY A 227 -36.33 1.64 21.11
C GLY A 227 -36.12 3.10 20.70
N LYS A 228 -34.87 3.61 20.75
CA LYS A 228 -34.54 5.00 20.38
C LYS A 228 -34.29 5.18 18.88
N LEU A 229 -34.00 4.10 18.16
CA LEU A 229 -33.68 4.11 16.74
C LEU A 229 -34.50 3.04 16.01
N PRO A 230 -35.32 3.40 15.00
CA PRO A 230 -36.05 2.41 14.22
C PRO A 230 -35.09 1.61 13.32
N ARG A 231 -35.33 0.31 13.21
CA ARG A 231 -34.67 -0.56 12.24
C ARG A 231 -35.62 -0.87 11.09
N HIS A 232 -35.15 -0.69 9.86
CA HIS A 232 -35.86 -1.01 8.64
C HIS A 232 -35.29 -2.27 7.99
N ALA A 233 -35.96 -2.79 6.96
CA ALA A 233 -35.51 -3.97 6.22
C ALA A 233 -34.06 -3.81 5.71
N ASP A 234 -33.74 -2.61 5.20
CA ASP A 234 -32.43 -2.30 4.60
C ASP A 234 -31.43 -1.68 5.60
N GLY A 235 -31.75 -1.70 6.90
CA GLY A 235 -30.88 -1.19 7.97
C GLY A 235 -31.41 0.06 8.68
N TYR A 236 -30.51 0.93 9.13
CA TYR A 236 -30.84 2.17 9.83
C TYR A 236 -30.72 3.36 8.88
N ALA A 237 -31.56 4.37 9.05
CA ALA A 237 -31.43 5.62 8.32
C ALA A 237 -30.23 6.43 8.84
N TYR A 238 -29.43 6.99 7.93
CA TYR A 238 -28.27 7.81 8.30
C TYR A 238 -28.70 9.08 9.07
N CYS A 239 -29.81 9.70 8.67
CA CYS A 239 -30.37 10.88 9.32
C CYS A 239 -30.78 10.64 10.78
N ASP A 240 -31.39 9.49 11.11
CA ASP A 240 -31.84 9.19 12.47
C ASP A 240 -30.67 8.95 13.42
N VAL A 241 -29.63 8.25 12.94
CA VAL A 241 -28.38 8.06 13.68
C VAL A 241 -27.72 9.42 13.93
N TYR A 242 -27.69 10.31 12.94
CA TYR A 242 -27.15 11.66 13.08
C TYR A 242 -27.95 12.50 14.09
N ARG A 243 -29.29 12.47 14.03
CA ARG A 243 -30.18 13.17 14.98
C ARG A 243 -29.94 12.71 16.41
N LEU A 244 -29.74 11.41 16.65
CA LEU A 244 -29.41 10.90 17.99
C LEU A 244 -28.00 11.25 18.46
N LEU A 245 -27.06 11.43 17.52
CA LEU A 245 -25.67 11.77 17.83
C LEU A 245 -25.51 13.25 18.20
N ILE A 246 -26.21 14.14 17.50
CA ILE A 246 -26.12 15.60 17.65
C ILE A 246 -27.22 16.16 18.56
N GLY A 247 -28.35 15.45 18.67
CA GLY A 247 -29.47 15.88 19.48
C GLY A 247 -29.09 15.99 20.97
N PRO A 248 -29.59 17.02 21.69
CA PRO A 248 -29.54 17.00 23.14
C PRO A 248 -30.29 15.77 23.62
N ASP A 249 -29.84 15.18 24.73
CA ASP A 249 -30.47 14.01 25.36
C ASP A 249 -31.93 14.35 25.76
N LEU A 250 -32.87 14.24 24.82
CA LEU A 250 -34.29 14.56 24.95
C LEU A 250 -35.02 13.62 25.93
N THR A 251 -34.30 12.72 26.61
CA THR A 251 -34.84 11.83 27.62
C THR A 251 -34.73 12.35 29.07
N LYS A 252 -34.31 13.60 29.30
CA LYS A 252 -34.22 14.19 30.66
C LYS A 252 -35.33 15.17 31.08
N SER A 253 -36.38 15.38 30.30
CA SER A 253 -37.45 16.33 30.70
C SER A 253 -38.86 15.86 30.35
N VAL A 254 -39.33 14.80 31.02
CA VAL A 254 -40.72 14.70 31.47
C VAL A 254 -40.70 13.90 32.78
N ARG A 255 -40.76 14.60 33.91
CA ARG A 255 -41.22 14.09 35.19
C ARG A 255 -42.29 15.03 35.69
#